data_AF-A0A9W7KYN2-F1
#
_entry.id   AF-A0A9W7KYN2-F1
#
_cell.length_a   1.000
_cell.length_b   1.000
_cell.length_c   1.000
_cell.angle_alpha   90.00
_cell.angle_beta   90.00
_cell.angle_gamma   90.00
#
_symmetry.space_group_name_H-M   'P 1'
#
loop_
_entity.id
_entity.type
_entity.pdbx_description
1 polymer ?
#
loop_
_entity_poly.entity_id
_entity_poly.type
_entity_poly.pdbx_seq_one_letter_code
_entity_poly.pdbx_strand_id
1 'polypeptide(L)'
;MSAAWVALQDIDPNSGPVFYYEGSHVINPFNMQDFGLEDRTKGPLNYAKYQDIVTAHMHSSSFPYKEAVFPKGWVLIWSSNLVHGGPPAKNSALPRLSQVTHYFFRNSNYNWAPVASDVDNDAVTYYDEEAVNRKWGRSGTAKERRAMSKFKIGKCNYMTKYNPNMPNPCMHHHKIPKVFSEILVHKGENGNDVIM
;
A
#
# COMPACT_ATOMS: atom_id res chain seq x y z
N MET A 1 -11.25 1.59 4.07
CA MET A 1 -10.30 2.16 5.05
C MET A 1 -9.97 3.58 4.63
N SER A 2 -9.72 4.48 5.57
CA SER A 2 -9.13 5.81 5.33
C SER A 2 -7.86 5.98 6.16
N ALA A 3 -7.00 6.92 5.81
CA ALA A 3 -5.90 7.32 6.67
C ALA A 3 -5.94 8.83 6.92
N ALA A 4 -5.49 9.24 8.10
CA ALA A 4 -5.22 10.62 8.44
C ALA A 4 -3.71 10.79 8.60
N TRP A 5 -3.12 11.61 7.75
CA TRP A 5 -1.74 12.05 7.85
C TRP A 5 -1.70 13.44 8.46
N VAL A 6 -0.94 13.59 9.54
CA VAL A 6 -0.85 14.83 10.32
C VAL A 6 0.55 15.40 10.19
N ALA A 7 0.65 16.66 9.79
CA ALA A 7 1.90 17.42 9.83
C ALA A 7 2.23 17.75 11.29
N LEU A 8 3.31 17.17 11.85
CA LEU A 8 3.72 17.44 13.24
C LEU A 8 4.68 18.64 13.36
N GLN A 9 5.08 19.18 12.21
CA GLN A 9 5.85 20.40 12.01
C GLN A 9 5.44 21.04 10.68
N ASP A 10 5.91 22.27 10.41
CA ASP A 10 5.82 22.83 9.07
C ASP A 10 6.63 21.96 8.10
N ILE A 11 6.02 21.68 6.95
CA ILE A 11 6.62 20.80 5.95
C ILE A 11 7.35 21.65 4.93
N ASP A 12 8.67 21.50 4.88
CA ASP A 12 9.47 22.14 3.86
C ASP A 12 9.32 21.40 2.52
N PRO A 13 9.11 22.09 1.38
CA PRO A 13 9.05 21.48 0.04
C PRO A 13 10.28 20.63 -0.33
N ASN A 14 11.43 20.86 0.32
CA ASN A 14 12.67 20.14 0.11
C ASN A 14 12.92 19.02 1.12
N SER A 15 12.09 18.89 2.16
CA SER A 15 12.17 17.81 3.15
C SER A 15 11.60 16.47 2.64
N GLY A 16 11.17 16.43 1.37
CA GLY A 16 10.49 15.29 0.74
C GLY A 16 9.06 15.15 1.25
N PRO A 17 8.13 16.08 1.00
CA PRO A 17 6.75 15.96 1.44
C PRO A 17 6.09 14.66 0.96
N VAL A 18 5.09 14.13 1.68
CA VAL A 18 4.26 13.05 1.12
C VAL A 18 3.66 13.54 -0.19
N PHE A 19 3.76 12.74 -1.25
CA PHE A 19 3.08 13.02 -2.49
C PHE A 19 1.84 12.16 -2.65
N TYR A 20 0.93 12.61 -3.51
CA TYR A 20 -0.22 11.83 -3.95
C TYR A 20 -0.63 12.23 -5.36
N TYR A 21 -1.34 11.33 -6.04
CA TYR A 21 -1.96 11.60 -7.32
C TYR A 21 -3.44 11.91 -7.11
N GLU A 22 -3.82 13.18 -7.30
CA GLU A 22 -5.17 13.66 -7.08
C GLU A 22 -6.19 12.89 -7.93
N GLY A 23 -7.30 12.44 -7.31
CA GLY A 23 -8.32 11.65 -8.01
C GLY A 23 -7.98 10.17 -8.23
N SER A 24 -6.73 9.72 -8.05
CA SER A 24 -6.32 8.33 -8.35
C SER A 24 -7.05 7.26 -7.52
N HIS A 25 -7.67 7.61 -6.40
CA HIS A 25 -8.44 6.67 -5.56
C HIS A 25 -9.55 5.90 -6.28
N VAL A 26 -10.02 6.39 -7.43
CA VAL A 26 -11.08 5.75 -8.25
C VAL A 26 -10.55 4.67 -9.19
N ILE A 27 -9.22 4.57 -9.39
CA ILE A 27 -8.65 3.50 -10.20
C ILE A 27 -8.87 2.15 -9.51
N ASN A 28 -8.78 1.06 -10.25
CA ASN A 28 -8.79 -0.24 -9.61
C ASN A 28 -7.52 -0.45 -8.78
N PRO A 29 -7.62 -1.09 -7.59
CA PRO A 29 -6.45 -1.37 -6.77
C PRO A 29 -5.47 -2.29 -7.51
N PHE A 30 -4.18 -2.00 -7.39
CA PHE A 30 -3.12 -2.83 -7.97
C PHE A 30 -2.75 -4.00 -7.05
N ASN A 31 -2.55 -5.16 -7.67
CA ASN A 31 -1.98 -6.35 -7.08
C ASN A 31 -0.57 -6.59 -7.64
N MET A 32 0.20 -7.46 -7.00
CA MET A 32 1.51 -7.89 -7.54
C MET A 32 1.32 -8.60 -8.89
N GLN A 33 0.26 -9.40 -9.00
CA GLN A 33 -0.05 -10.24 -10.16
C GLN A 33 -0.49 -9.42 -11.38
N ASP A 34 -1.06 -8.22 -11.19
CA ASP A 34 -1.38 -7.30 -12.29
C ASP A 34 -0.11 -6.93 -13.10
N PHE A 35 1.06 -7.05 -12.48
CA PHE A 35 2.37 -6.78 -13.08
C PHE A 35 3.21 -8.04 -13.34
N GLY A 36 2.61 -9.23 -13.21
CA GLY A 36 3.33 -10.51 -13.34
C GLY A 36 4.35 -10.76 -12.24
N LEU A 37 4.23 -10.08 -11.09
CA LEU A 37 5.08 -10.28 -9.94
C LEU A 37 4.47 -11.31 -8.99
N GLU A 38 5.32 -12.13 -8.38
CA GLU A 38 4.92 -12.98 -7.26
C GLU A 38 4.58 -12.14 -6.02
N ASP A 39 3.99 -12.79 -5.01
CA ASP A 39 3.75 -12.16 -3.71
C ASP A 39 5.01 -11.45 -3.18
N ARG A 40 4.79 -10.30 -2.52
CA ARG A 40 5.85 -9.43 -2.01
C ARG A 40 6.83 -10.12 -1.07
N THR A 41 6.46 -11.24 -0.44
CA THR A 41 7.29 -11.98 0.52
C THR A 41 8.19 -13.03 -0.12
N LYS A 42 7.93 -13.41 -1.38
CA LYS A 42 8.67 -14.47 -2.09
C LYS A 42 9.95 -13.98 -2.77
N GLY A 43 10.15 -12.67 -2.91
CA GLY A 43 11.37 -12.10 -3.47
C GLY A 43 11.70 -10.73 -2.88
N PRO A 44 12.96 -10.46 -2.48
CA PRO A 44 13.32 -9.23 -1.79
C PRO A 44 13.09 -7.97 -2.64
N LEU A 45 13.12 -8.10 -3.97
CA LEU A 45 12.94 -6.99 -4.90
C LEU A 45 11.51 -6.85 -5.43
N ASN A 46 10.61 -7.82 -5.20
CA ASN A 46 9.27 -7.80 -5.80
C ASN A 46 8.53 -6.51 -5.49
N TYR A 47 8.61 -6.06 -4.23
CA TYR A 47 7.98 -4.81 -3.82
C TYR A 47 8.60 -3.57 -4.47
N ALA A 48 9.92 -3.53 -4.64
CA ALA A 48 10.59 -2.44 -5.35
C ALA A 48 10.18 -2.41 -6.84
N LYS A 49 10.12 -3.57 -7.51
CA LYS A 49 9.63 -3.66 -8.89
C LYS A 49 8.18 -3.15 -9.02
N TYR A 50 7.32 -3.55 -8.09
CA TYR A 50 5.95 -3.04 -8.01
C TYR A 50 5.91 -1.51 -7.90
N GLN A 51 6.72 -0.93 -7.01
CA GLN A 51 6.76 0.53 -6.82
C GLN A 51 7.22 1.26 -8.08
N ASP A 52 8.23 0.72 -8.78
CA ASP A 52 8.76 1.29 -10.01
C ASP A 52 7.72 1.25 -11.14
N ILE A 53 7.01 0.14 -11.31
CA ILE A 53 5.96 -0.01 -12.32
C ILE A 53 4.77 0.91 -12.02
N VAL A 54 4.31 0.97 -10.75
CA VAL A 54 3.23 1.89 -10.35
C VAL A 54 3.66 3.35 -10.57
N THR A 55 4.90 3.70 -10.25
CA THR A 55 5.42 5.06 -10.47
C THR A 55 5.41 5.42 -11.95
N ALA A 56 5.91 4.53 -12.82
CA ALA A 56 5.89 4.75 -14.27
C ALA A 56 4.47 4.83 -14.84
N HIS A 57 3.57 3.98 -14.37
CA HIS A 57 2.15 4.03 -14.73
C HIS A 57 1.53 5.38 -14.35
N MET A 58 1.74 5.84 -13.12
CA MET A 58 1.17 7.12 -12.68
C MET A 58 1.81 8.33 -13.38
N HIS A 59 3.10 8.31 -13.69
CA HIS A 59 3.76 9.35 -14.48
C HIS A 59 3.20 9.47 -15.91
N SER A 60 2.76 8.37 -16.50
CA SER A 60 2.12 8.36 -17.83
C SER A 60 0.61 8.64 -17.79
N SER A 61 0.03 8.68 -16.58
CA SER A 61 -1.40 8.94 -16.39
C SER A 61 -1.73 10.44 -16.42
N SER A 62 -3.03 10.77 -16.52
CA SER A 62 -3.51 12.15 -16.43
C SER A 62 -3.76 12.62 -15.00
N PHE A 63 -3.45 11.82 -13.98
CA PHE A 63 -3.70 12.19 -12.58
C PHE A 63 -2.69 13.25 -12.11
N PRO A 64 -3.12 14.41 -11.58
CA PRO A 64 -2.20 15.44 -11.11
C PRO A 64 -1.36 14.96 -9.93
N TYR A 65 -0.03 15.07 -10.04
CA TYR A 65 0.89 14.88 -8.91
C TYR A 65 0.85 16.10 -7.98
N LYS A 66 0.74 15.86 -6.67
CA LYS A 66 0.70 16.89 -5.63
C LYS A 66 1.62 16.51 -4.48
N GLU A 67 2.33 17.49 -3.93
CA GLU A 67 3.10 17.36 -2.69
C GLU A 67 2.31 17.98 -1.52
N ALA A 68 2.22 17.26 -0.40
CA ALA A 68 1.55 17.67 0.82
C ALA A 68 2.42 18.65 1.64
N VAL A 69 2.64 19.85 1.10
CA VAL A 69 3.35 20.95 1.78
C VAL A 69 2.35 21.69 2.66
N PHE A 70 2.23 21.27 3.92
CA PHE A 70 1.26 21.84 4.85
C PHE A 70 1.93 22.42 6.12
N PRO A 71 1.31 23.42 6.77
CA PRO A 71 1.74 23.89 8.08
C PRO A 71 1.55 22.83 9.18
N LYS A 72 2.25 22.99 10.29
CA LYS A 72 2.07 22.18 11.50
C LYS A 72 0.60 22.13 11.92
N GLY A 73 0.14 20.94 12.27
CA GLY A 73 -1.22 20.68 12.75
C GLY A 73 -2.25 20.41 11.64
N TRP A 74 -1.89 20.60 10.37
CA TRP A 74 -2.76 20.26 9.26
C TRP A 74 -2.87 18.75 9.06
N VAL A 75 -4.04 18.33 8.57
CA VAL A 75 -4.37 16.93 8.37
C VAL A 75 -4.80 16.70 6.92
N LEU A 76 -4.12 15.77 6.25
CA LEU A 76 -4.56 15.22 4.97
C LEU A 76 -5.27 13.90 5.23
N ILE A 77 -6.53 13.80 4.83
CA ILE A 77 -7.32 12.56 4.93
C ILE A 77 -7.42 11.94 3.53
N TRP A 78 -7.09 10.66 3.39
CA TRP A 78 -7.19 9.95 2.11
C TRP A 78 -7.89 8.60 2.20
N SER A 79 -8.47 8.18 1.07
CA SER A 79 -8.97 6.82 0.86
C SER A 79 -7.83 5.83 0.70
N SER A 80 -8.00 4.58 1.15
CA SER A 80 -6.97 3.53 1.08
C SER A 80 -6.36 3.30 -0.30
N ASN A 81 -7.11 3.63 -1.36
CA ASN A 81 -6.70 3.39 -2.73
C ASN A 81 -6.11 4.63 -3.42
N LEU A 82 -6.01 5.78 -2.74
CA LEU A 82 -5.30 6.93 -3.29
C LEU A 82 -3.82 6.55 -3.48
N VAL A 83 -3.27 6.71 -4.68
CA VAL A 83 -1.84 6.45 -4.89
C VAL A 83 -1.03 7.58 -4.26
N HIS A 84 -0.15 7.21 -3.34
CA HIS A 84 0.65 8.12 -2.53
C HIS A 84 2.02 7.52 -2.19
N GLY A 85 2.97 8.36 -1.81
CA GLY A 85 4.30 7.92 -1.42
C GLY A 85 5.07 8.98 -0.63
N GLY A 86 6.21 8.58 -0.07
CA GLY A 86 7.13 9.48 0.63
C GLY A 86 8.46 9.49 -0.11
N PRO A 87 8.75 10.52 -0.94
CA PRO A 87 10.00 10.58 -1.68
C PRO A 87 11.17 10.86 -0.73
N PRO A 88 12.41 10.56 -1.14
CA PRO A 88 13.60 11.05 -0.45
C PRO A 88 13.57 12.57 -0.32
N ALA A 89 14.18 13.09 0.76
CA ALA A 89 14.34 14.53 0.89
C ALA A 89 15.28 15.07 -0.19
N LYS A 90 14.91 16.19 -0.83
CA LYS A 90 15.79 16.93 -1.75
C LYS A 90 16.97 17.53 -1.00
N ASN A 91 16.74 17.92 0.26
CA ASN A 91 17.78 18.32 1.20
C ASN A 91 17.70 17.42 2.44
N SER A 92 18.70 16.54 2.61
CA SER A 92 18.76 15.57 3.72
C SER A 92 18.98 16.20 5.10
N ALA A 93 19.38 17.47 5.17
CA ALA A 93 19.52 18.19 6.43
C ALA A 93 18.17 18.69 6.99
N LEU A 94 17.11 18.71 6.17
CA LEU A 94 15.79 19.19 6.60
C LEU A 94 14.98 18.06 7.24
N PRO A 95 14.45 18.26 8.45
CA PRO A 95 13.61 17.26 9.09
C PRO A 95 12.23 17.22 8.42
N ARG A 96 11.60 16.04 8.45
CA ARG A 96 10.18 15.86 8.12
C ARG A 96 9.52 14.99 9.18
N LEU A 97 8.76 15.61 10.07
CA LEU A 97 8.01 14.89 11.11
C LEU A 97 6.51 14.90 10.81
N SER A 98 5.94 13.70 10.70
CA SER A 98 4.51 13.49 10.47
C SER A 98 4.04 12.19 11.12
N GLN A 99 2.73 12.05 11.31
CA GLN A 99 2.10 10.84 11.83
C GLN A 99 1.01 10.37 10.87
N VAL A 100 0.94 9.06 10.63
CA VAL A 100 -0.17 8.45 9.87
C VAL A 100 -0.96 7.51 10.76
N THR A 101 -2.27 7.71 10.82
CA THR A 101 -3.21 6.80 11.48
C THR A 101 -4.16 6.22 10.44
N HIS A 102 -4.23 4.89 10.37
CA HIS A 102 -5.13 4.17 9.46
C HIS A 102 -6.40 3.76 10.21
N TYR A 103 -7.55 4.12 9.66
CA TYR A 103 -8.88 3.80 10.19
C TYR A 103 -9.54 2.72 9.32
N PHE A 104 -9.79 1.57 9.94
CA PHE A 104 -10.58 0.50 9.35
C PHE A 104 -12.03 0.67 9.80
N PHE A 105 -12.96 0.63 8.85
CA PHE A 105 -14.37 0.84 9.16
C PHE A 105 -14.99 -0.45 9.70
N ARG A 106 -15.73 -0.35 10.81
CA ARG A 106 -16.50 -1.48 11.34
C ARG A 106 -17.48 -1.98 10.29
N ASN A 107 -17.78 -3.27 10.34
CA ASN A 107 -18.70 -3.94 9.40
C ASN A 107 -18.26 -3.82 7.93
N SER A 108 -16.99 -3.53 7.66
CA SER A 108 -16.44 -3.71 6.30
C SER A 108 -16.54 -5.19 5.95
N ASN A 109 -17.01 -5.50 4.74
CA ASN A 109 -17.17 -6.89 4.31
C ASN A 109 -15.83 -7.66 4.33
N TYR A 110 -14.75 -6.99 3.96
CA TYR A 110 -13.39 -7.49 4.14
C TYR A 110 -12.40 -6.33 4.26
N ASN A 111 -11.35 -6.53 5.04
CA ASN A 111 -10.20 -5.63 5.12
C ASN A 111 -9.03 -6.28 4.37
N TRP A 112 -9.05 -6.19 3.05
CA TRP A 112 -8.10 -6.85 2.15
C TRP A 112 -6.80 -6.06 1.96
N ALA A 113 -5.68 -6.75 1.82
CA ALA A 113 -4.36 -6.21 1.48
C ALA A 113 -3.91 -6.70 0.08
N PRO A 114 -4.12 -5.91 -0.99
CA PRO A 114 -3.82 -6.28 -2.39
C PRO A 114 -2.40 -6.79 -2.61
N VAL A 115 -1.40 -5.98 -2.25
CA VAL A 115 0.03 -6.26 -2.47
C VAL A 115 0.61 -7.43 -1.66
N ALA A 116 -0.16 -7.96 -0.71
CA ALA A 116 0.23 -9.12 0.11
C ALA A 116 -0.64 -10.35 -0.20
N SER A 117 -1.42 -10.30 -1.28
CA SER A 117 -2.28 -11.38 -1.73
C SER A 117 -1.69 -12.07 -2.95
N ASP A 118 -2.02 -13.35 -3.08
CA ASP A 118 -1.75 -14.19 -4.23
C ASP A 118 -3.09 -14.61 -4.85
N VAL A 119 -3.69 -13.65 -5.57
CA VAL A 119 -5.05 -13.79 -6.11
C VAL A 119 -5.15 -14.85 -7.21
N ASP A 120 -4.06 -15.11 -7.94
CA ASP A 120 -3.99 -16.19 -8.93
C ASP A 120 -4.10 -17.58 -8.29
N ASN A 121 -3.64 -17.73 -7.05
CA ASN A 121 -3.70 -18.97 -6.29
C ASN A 121 -4.85 -19.00 -5.26
N ASP A 122 -5.83 -18.09 -5.37
CA ASP A 122 -6.96 -17.99 -4.44
C ASP A 122 -6.48 -17.89 -2.97
N ALA A 123 -5.40 -17.13 -2.73
CA ALA A 123 -4.81 -16.92 -1.41
C ALA A 123 -4.76 -15.43 -1.09
N VAL A 124 -5.77 -14.95 -0.36
CA VAL A 124 -5.97 -13.53 -0.09
C VAL A 124 -5.59 -13.17 1.33
N THR A 125 -4.82 -12.10 1.48
CA THR A 125 -4.43 -11.59 2.80
C THR A 125 -5.43 -10.54 3.29
N TYR A 126 -5.96 -10.76 4.49
CA TYR A 126 -6.87 -9.84 5.17
C TYR A 126 -6.27 -9.36 6.50
N TYR A 127 -6.65 -8.16 6.94
CA TYR A 127 -6.46 -7.74 8.32
C TYR A 127 -7.37 -8.55 9.24
N ASP A 128 -6.78 -9.14 10.26
CA ASP A 128 -7.50 -9.83 11.32
C ASP A 128 -7.87 -8.82 12.41
N GLU A 129 -9.14 -8.43 12.48
CA GLU A 129 -9.63 -7.42 13.43
C GLU A 129 -9.38 -7.83 14.89
N GLU A 130 -9.58 -9.11 15.23
CA GLU A 130 -9.36 -9.61 16.58
C GLU A 130 -7.86 -9.55 16.93
N ALA A 131 -7.01 -10.01 16.01
CA ALA A 131 -5.56 -9.97 16.21
C ALA A 131 -5.03 -8.52 16.29
N VAL A 132 -5.56 -7.61 15.47
CA VAL A 132 -5.26 -6.17 15.51
C VAL A 132 -5.65 -5.60 16.88
N ASN A 133 -6.88 -5.84 17.34
CA ASN A 133 -7.36 -5.35 18.64
C ASN A 133 -6.52 -5.89 19.80
N ARG A 134 -6.17 -7.17 19.78
CA ARG A 134 -5.33 -7.76 20.82
C ARG A 134 -3.89 -7.24 20.77
N LYS A 135 -3.32 -7.05 19.57
CA LYS A 135 -1.95 -6.54 19.37
C LYS A 135 -1.78 -5.14 19.93
N TRP A 136 -2.74 -4.27 19.68
CA TRP A 136 -2.73 -2.88 20.17
C TRP A 136 -3.42 -2.69 21.52
N GLY A 137 -4.04 -3.75 22.05
CA GLY A 137 -4.66 -3.77 23.37
C GLY A 137 -3.67 -3.99 24.52
N ARG A 138 -4.23 -4.26 25.69
CA ARG A 138 -3.48 -4.49 26.95
C ARG A 138 -3.43 -5.95 27.39
N SER A 139 -4.02 -6.86 26.60
CA SER A 139 -4.08 -8.29 26.93
C SER A 139 -2.76 -9.00 26.56
N GLY A 140 -2.18 -9.73 27.50
CA GLY A 140 -0.92 -10.45 27.34
C GLY A 140 0.33 -9.57 27.42
N THR A 141 1.50 -10.19 27.27
CA THR A 141 2.80 -9.51 27.31
C THR A 141 3.08 -8.73 26.02
N ALA A 142 3.95 -7.73 26.10
CA ALA A 142 4.39 -6.97 24.92
C ALA A 142 5.09 -7.88 23.88
N LYS A 143 5.80 -8.92 24.32
CA LYS A 143 6.47 -9.89 23.45
C LYS A 143 5.45 -10.70 22.64
N GLU A 144 4.44 -11.25 23.29
CA GLU A 144 3.36 -11.98 22.63
C GLU A 144 2.63 -11.08 21.63
N ARG A 145 2.23 -9.88 22.05
CA ARG A 145 1.53 -8.92 21.17
C ARG A 145 2.36 -8.57 19.92
N ARG A 146 3.68 -8.38 20.07
CA ARG A 146 4.59 -8.10 18.95
C ARG A 146 4.71 -9.27 17.98
N ALA A 147 4.76 -10.51 18.50
CA ALA A 147 4.89 -11.74 17.71
C ALA A 147 3.62 -12.09 16.91
N MET A 148 2.43 -11.68 17.36
CA MET A 148 1.19 -11.95 16.63
C MET A 148 1.17 -11.27 15.25
N SER A 149 0.77 -12.01 14.22
CA SER A 149 0.42 -11.41 12.93
C SER A 149 -0.84 -10.56 13.07
N LYS A 150 -0.89 -9.43 12.35
CA LYS A 150 -2.12 -8.64 12.16
C LYS A 150 -2.92 -9.08 10.94
N PHE A 151 -2.44 -10.11 10.25
CA PHE A 151 -2.94 -10.61 8.99
C PHE A 151 -3.36 -12.07 9.11
N LYS A 152 -4.41 -12.44 8.38
CA LYS A 152 -4.84 -13.82 8.14
C LYS A 152 -4.95 -14.08 6.63
N ILE A 153 -4.64 -15.30 6.21
CA ILE A 153 -4.84 -15.74 4.84
C ILE A 153 -6.23 -16.38 4.75
N GLY A 154 -6.99 -16.01 3.73
CA GLY A 154 -8.28 -16.60 3.40
C GLY A 154 -8.41 -16.83 1.90
N LYS A 155 -9.63 -17.22 1.49
CA LYS A 155 -9.98 -17.47 0.09
C LYS A 155 -10.68 -16.26 -0.53
N CYS A 156 -10.70 -16.16 -1.85
CA CYS A 156 -11.42 -15.09 -2.56
C CYS A 156 -12.93 -15.19 -2.35
N ASN A 157 -13.47 -16.40 -2.22
CA ASN A 157 -14.89 -16.63 -1.98
C ASN A 157 -15.34 -16.48 -0.52
N TYR A 158 -14.49 -15.96 0.37
CA TYR A 158 -14.77 -15.88 1.80
C TYR A 158 -16.12 -15.20 2.13
N MET A 159 -16.51 -14.18 1.35
CA MET A 159 -17.77 -13.44 1.53
C MET A 159 -18.89 -13.84 0.57
N THR A 160 -18.61 -14.54 -0.53
CA THR A 160 -19.66 -14.94 -1.49
C THR A 160 -20.63 -15.97 -0.91
N LYS A 161 -20.23 -16.66 0.19
CA LYS A 161 -21.11 -17.51 1.00
C LYS A 161 -22.29 -16.74 1.61
N TYR A 162 -22.14 -15.45 1.88
CA TYR A 162 -23.15 -14.61 2.53
C TYR A 162 -23.86 -13.68 1.54
N ASN A 163 -23.20 -13.29 0.44
CA ASN A 163 -23.80 -12.54 -0.65
C ASN A 163 -23.11 -12.89 -2.00
N PRO A 164 -23.76 -13.67 -2.89
CA PRO A 164 -23.17 -14.11 -4.16
C PRO A 164 -22.81 -12.99 -5.13
N ASN A 165 -23.50 -11.84 -5.04
CA ASN A 165 -23.32 -10.70 -5.95
C ASN A 165 -22.27 -9.71 -5.46
N MET A 166 -21.62 -9.98 -4.33
CA MET A 166 -20.68 -9.05 -3.73
C MET A 166 -19.33 -9.10 -4.47
N PRO A 167 -18.71 -7.93 -4.76
CA PRO A 167 -17.34 -7.88 -5.26
C PRO A 167 -16.40 -8.70 -4.37
N ASN A 168 -15.56 -9.53 -4.98
CA ASN A 168 -14.56 -10.32 -4.27
C ASN A 168 -13.16 -9.88 -4.68
N PRO A 169 -12.14 -10.05 -3.82
CA PRO A 169 -10.77 -9.60 -4.10
C PRO A 169 -10.19 -10.10 -5.42
N CYS A 170 -10.46 -11.35 -5.82
CA CYS A 170 -9.98 -11.91 -7.09
C CYS A 170 -10.61 -11.21 -8.32
N MET A 171 -11.78 -10.59 -8.21
CA MET A 171 -12.37 -9.82 -9.33
C MET A 171 -11.66 -8.50 -9.58
N HIS A 172 -10.80 -8.06 -8.65
CA HIS A 172 -9.93 -6.91 -8.83
C HIS A 172 -8.57 -7.29 -9.42
N HIS A 173 -8.40 -8.51 -9.95
CA HIS A 173 -7.25 -8.86 -10.77
C HIS A 173 -7.48 -8.33 -12.18
N HIS A 174 -6.73 -7.29 -12.56
CA HIS A 174 -6.78 -6.72 -13.88
C HIS A 174 -5.51 -7.16 -14.57
N LYS A 175 -5.62 -8.04 -15.57
CA LYS A 175 -4.50 -8.23 -16.49
C LYS A 175 -4.31 -6.92 -17.24
N ILE A 176 -3.52 -6.01 -16.67
CA ILE A 176 -3.10 -4.80 -17.34
C ILE A 176 -2.47 -5.28 -18.66
N PRO A 177 -2.87 -4.75 -19.84
CA PRO A 177 -2.22 -5.11 -21.08
C PRO A 177 -0.71 -5.01 -20.86
N LYS A 178 0.09 -5.94 -21.40
CA LYS A 178 1.55 -5.94 -21.25
C LYS A 178 2.13 -4.62 -21.78
N VAL A 179 2.09 -3.55 -21.00
CA VAL A 179 2.65 -2.25 -21.35
C VAL A 179 4.06 -2.12 -20.78
N PHE A 180 4.48 -2.99 -19.84
CA PHE A 180 5.70 -2.74 -19.06
C PHE A 180 6.64 -3.94 -18.84
N SER A 181 6.71 -4.92 -19.76
CA SER A 181 7.85 -5.88 -19.72
C SER A 181 9.15 -5.31 -20.31
N GLU A 182 9.12 -4.14 -20.96
CA GLU A 182 10.28 -3.58 -21.66
C GLU A 182 10.80 -2.24 -21.07
N ILE A 183 10.07 -1.60 -20.16
CA ILE A 183 10.36 -0.19 -19.80
C ILE A 183 11.31 -0.08 -18.60
N LEU A 184 11.45 -1.11 -17.74
CA LEU A 184 12.33 -1.04 -16.57
C LEU A 184 13.07 -2.36 -16.33
N VAL A 185 14.22 -2.52 -17.00
CA VAL A 185 15.24 -3.50 -16.60
C VAL A 185 15.88 -2.98 -15.32
N HIS A 186 15.62 -3.63 -14.18
CA HIS A 186 16.31 -3.28 -12.94
C HIS A 186 17.80 -3.59 -13.09
N LYS A 187 18.65 -2.60 -12.82
CA LYS A 187 20.12 -2.68 -12.94
C LYS A 187 20.78 -3.50 -11.81
N GLY A 188 20.09 -4.50 -11.27
CA GLY A 188 20.52 -5.29 -10.10
C GLY A 188 20.07 -6.74 -10.14
N GLU A 189 19.87 -7.31 -11.34
CA GLU A 189 19.55 -8.74 -11.50
C GLU A 189 20.73 -9.65 -11.12
N ASN A 190 21.93 -9.10 -10.94
CA ASN A 190 23.10 -9.84 -10.48
C ASN A 190 23.40 -9.47 -9.02
N GLY A 191 23.57 -10.48 -8.16
CA GLY A 191 23.67 -10.36 -6.69
C GLY A 191 24.88 -9.60 -6.12
N ASN A 192 25.50 -8.71 -6.90
CA ASN A 192 26.63 -7.87 -6.49
C ASN A 192 26.35 -6.36 -6.53
N ASP A 193 25.15 -5.93 -6.93
CA ASP A 193 24.85 -4.50 -7.00
C ASP A 193 24.34 -3.97 -5.66
N VAL A 194 25.07 -3.00 -5.12
CA VAL A 194 24.73 -2.30 -3.87
C VAL A 194 23.46 -1.48 -4.10
N ILE A 195 22.40 -1.85 -3.39
CA ILE A 195 21.16 -1.08 -3.28
C ILE A 195 21.48 0.13 -2.38
N MET A 196 21.57 1.33 -2.97
CA MET A 196 21.61 2.59 -2.21
C MET A 196 20.23 2.97 -1.70
#